data_AF-A0A7Y5RP56-F1
#
_entry.id   AF-A0A7Y5RP56-F1
#
_cell.length_a   1.000
_cell.length_b   1.000
_cell.length_c   1.000
_cell.angle_alpha   90.00
_cell.angle_beta   90.00
_cell.angle_gamma   90.00
#
_symmetry.space_group_name_H-M   'P 1'
#
loop_
_entity.id
_entity.type
_entity.pdbx_description
1 polymer ?
#
loop_
_entity_poly.entity_id
_entity_poly.type
_entity_poly.pdbx_seq_one_letter_code
_entity_poly.pdbx_strand_id
1 'polypeptide(L)'
;MKIGFATVAWLMVFTVVGCVPSNLNGSGSSREASEALRLAKENVRNGYYDVALDYALASIRLDTSGFETYSNVLAFCNDLALSQDNVAFEVASAIHARLEAMIPFLSVNKIAGARKSYELSRPTFELPAIVRVGSPSEDVQPIETLALPSSNSDTGLPQLQTLKHHVSQIAESDAPAETKALALDNVRYRLTMLEAELCLRSKLEESATIWSDLATTGTQINELESLVMSELYKTVQADFLNWKSSADDLVKRSENVDNDSVLKVSAELKQTIELGEQRHRDIFTYANASIASAKSDLSLCAHSIERLQRAREWLYNQQALRRVVAIVGSQYATIEKLRDMAKIDEPRLMPYVAKRFEEEWNKLFEECSEDQKILAVRYRVFGKFSD
;
A
#
# COMPACT_ATOMS: atom_id res chain seq x y z
N MET A 1 36.78 48.14 6.80
CA MET A 1 37.68 47.71 7.89
C MET A 1 36.94 46.62 8.68
N LYS A 2 37.66 45.52 8.94
CA LYS A 2 37.42 44.24 9.66
C LYS A 2 36.20 44.18 10.63
N ILE A 3 35.28 43.22 10.48
CA ILE A 3 35.13 41.85 11.09
C ILE A 3 34.66 41.81 12.57
N GLY A 4 33.65 40.96 12.83
CA GLY A 4 33.38 40.24 14.09
C GLY A 4 31.88 39.90 14.26
N PHE A 5 31.31 38.76 13.83
CA PHE A 5 31.30 37.37 14.37
C PHE A 5 30.89 37.19 15.85
N ALA A 6 29.70 36.60 16.07
CA ALA A 6 29.33 35.58 17.07
C ALA A 6 27.78 35.46 17.11
N THR A 7 27.10 34.53 16.40
CA THR A 7 26.76 33.11 16.70
C THR A 7 25.88 32.86 17.94
N VAL A 8 24.88 31.96 17.75
CA VAL A 8 24.05 31.13 18.67
C VAL A 8 22.55 31.44 18.44
N ALA A 9 21.82 30.76 17.54
CA ALA A 9 21.33 29.37 17.52
C ALA A 9 20.37 29.01 18.67
N TRP A 10 19.12 28.64 18.31
CA TRP A 10 18.11 27.75 18.94
C TRP A 10 16.76 28.07 18.23
N LEU A 11 16.39 27.42 17.12
CA LEU A 11 15.79 26.09 16.94
C LEU A 11 14.46 25.85 17.69
N MET A 12 13.38 25.69 16.90
CA MET A 12 12.28 24.71 16.96
C MET A 12 10.93 25.35 16.63
N VAL A 13 9.94 24.77 15.95
CA VAL A 13 9.72 23.63 15.03
C VAL A 13 8.25 23.85 14.60
N PHE A 14 7.89 23.70 13.31
CA PHE A 14 6.68 23.00 12.80
C PHE A 14 6.43 23.32 11.31
N THR A 15 6.87 22.37 10.49
CA THR A 15 6.26 21.79 9.27
C THR A 15 5.12 22.52 8.56
N VAL A 16 5.40 22.93 7.32
CA VAL A 16 4.45 23.00 6.21
C VAL A 16 4.60 21.73 5.37
N VAL A 17 3.47 21.05 5.14
CA VAL A 17 3.31 19.97 4.14
C VAL A 17 2.76 20.59 2.86
N GLY A 18 3.42 20.33 1.71
CA GLY A 18 2.91 20.65 0.38
C GLY A 18 4.00 20.97 -0.65
N CYS A 19 4.50 19.91 -1.32
CA CYS A 19 5.35 19.83 -2.53
C CYS A 19 5.45 21.08 -3.44
N VAL A 20 6.55 21.48 -4.10
CA VAL A 20 7.95 21.08 -4.45
C VAL A 20 8.50 22.33 -5.23
N PRO A 21 9.81 22.67 -5.38
CA PRO A 21 11.03 21.89 -5.22
C PRO A 21 12.08 22.53 -4.29
N SER A 22 12.88 21.72 -3.60
CA SER A 22 14.04 22.25 -2.88
C SER A 22 15.22 21.32 -3.05
N ASN A 23 16.03 21.62 -4.07
CA ASN A 23 17.47 21.49 -3.97
C ASN A 23 17.96 22.33 -2.78
N LEU A 24 17.91 21.82 -1.55
CA LEU A 24 18.61 22.39 -0.40
C LEU A 24 18.98 21.27 0.60
N ASN A 25 20.26 20.89 0.58
CA ASN A 25 21.02 20.18 1.62
C ASN A 25 20.63 18.75 2.00
N GLY A 26 20.87 17.82 1.07
CA GLY A 26 20.82 16.36 1.25
C GLY A 26 21.93 15.76 2.13
N SER A 27 22.16 16.26 3.35
CA SER A 27 23.05 15.61 4.33
C SER A 27 22.37 15.23 5.65
N GLY A 28 21.22 15.83 5.99
CA GLY A 28 20.42 15.45 7.16
C GLY A 28 19.58 14.20 6.91
N SER A 29 18.81 14.18 5.82
CA SER A 29 17.89 13.08 5.48
C SER A 29 18.60 11.75 5.25
N SER A 30 19.71 11.75 4.51
CA SER A 30 20.49 10.54 4.22
C SER A 30 21.21 9.98 5.46
N ARG A 31 21.69 10.86 6.36
CA ARG A 31 22.32 10.45 7.62
C ARG A 31 21.31 9.83 8.59
N GLU A 32 20.13 10.43 8.72
CA GLU A 32 19.04 9.90 9.54
C GLU A 32 18.47 8.59 8.97
N ALA A 33 18.33 8.49 7.64
CA ALA A 33 17.95 7.26 6.97
C ALA A 33 18.99 6.14 7.18
N SER A 34 20.29 6.47 7.12
CA SER A 34 21.38 5.52 7.39
C SER A 34 21.39 5.05 8.85
N GLU A 35 21.12 5.95 9.79
CA GLU A 35 21.02 5.62 11.21
C GLU A 35 19.79 4.74 11.51
N ALA A 36 18.64 5.03 10.87
CA ALA A 36 17.46 4.17 10.96
C ALA A 36 17.75 2.76 10.41
N LEU A 37 18.44 2.63 9.27
CA LEU A 37 18.83 1.31 8.75
C LEU A 37 19.85 0.61 9.65
N ARG A 38 20.75 1.34 10.31
CA ARG A 38 21.68 0.79 11.31
C ARG A 38 20.91 0.21 12.50
N LEU A 39 19.91 0.94 13.01
CA LEU A 39 19.03 0.49 14.09
C LEU A 39 18.18 -0.72 13.66
N ALA A 40 17.72 -0.78 12.41
CA ALA A 40 17.02 -1.95 11.89
C ALA A 40 17.92 -3.20 11.96
N LYS A 41 19.18 -3.10 11.50
CA LYS A 41 20.17 -4.19 11.56
C LYS A 41 20.49 -4.61 12.99
N GLU A 42 20.56 -3.66 13.92
CA GLU A 42 20.80 -3.92 15.34
C GLU A 42 19.63 -4.68 15.98
N ASN A 43 18.39 -4.28 15.69
CA ASN A 43 17.20 -4.93 16.22
C ASN A 43 16.99 -6.35 15.66
N VAL A 44 17.35 -6.62 14.41
CA VAL A 44 17.41 -8.00 13.87
C VAL A 44 18.39 -8.85 14.68
N ARG A 45 19.59 -8.34 14.97
CA ARG A 45 20.59 -9.08 15.77
C ARG A 45 20.13 -9.37 17.19
N ASN A 46 19.26 -8.52 17.73
CA ASN A 46 18.68 -8.65 19.07
C ASN A 46 17.37 -9.46 19.09
N GLY A 47 16.89 -9.95 17.93
CA GLY A 47 15.64 -10.71 17.81
C GLY A 47 14.35 -9.88 17.87
N TYR A 48 14.45 -8.55 17.78
CA TYR A 48 13.29 -7.63 17.78
C TYR A 48 12.85 -7.32 16.34
N TYR A 49 12.21 -8.29 15.69
CA TYR A 49 11.85 -8.24 14.27
C TYR A 49 10.82 -7.15 13.90
N ASP A 50 9.81 -6.91 14.73
CA ASP A 50 8.81 -5.84 14.50
C ASP A 50 9.45 -4.44 14.55
N VAL A 51 10.37 -4.25 15.50
CA VAL A 51 11.12 -3.00 15.67
C VAL A 51 12.09 -2.80 14.50
N ALA A 52 12.69 -3.88 14.00
CA ALA A 52 13.53 -3.83 12.82
C ALA A 52 12.77 -3.44 11.54
N LEU A 53 11.55 -3.95 11.37
CA LEU A 53 10.66 -3.55 10.27
C LEU A 53 10.36 -2.05 10.32
N ASP A 54 9.97 -1.54 11.49
CA ASP A 54 9.65 -0.12 11.67
C ASP A 54 10.85 0.78 11.33
N TYR A 55 12.05 0.43 11.77
CA TYR A 55 13.27 1.18 11.45
C TYR A 55 13.68 1.08 9.98
N ALA A 56 13.48 -0.08 9.34
CA ALA A 56 13.75 -0.24 7.90
C ALA A 56 12.79 0.60 7.06
N LEU A 57 11.50 0.64 7.43
CA LEU A 57 10.50 1.50 6.79
C LEU A 57 10.74 2.99 7.07
N ALA A 58 11.19 3.33 8.29
CA ALA A 58 11.57 4.70 8.63
C ALA A 58 12.75 5.20 7.79
N SER A 59 13.75 4.35 7.54
CA SER A 59 14.89 4.66 6.65
C SER A 59 14.42 5.10 5.26
N ILE A 60 13.48 4.36 4.66
CA ILE A 60 12.91 4.69 3.34
C ILE A 60 12.10 5.99 3.39
N ARG A 61 11.36 6.25 4.48
CA ARG A 61 10.54 7.47 4.64
C ARG A 61 11.37 8.72 4.84
N LEU A 62 12.53 8.60 5.49
CA LEU A 62 13.43 9.72 5.77
C LEU A 62 14.20 10.16 4.52
N ASP A 63 14.46 9.24 3.58
CA ASP A 63 15.13 9.53 2.32
C ASP A 63 14.41 8.89 1.12
N THR A 64 13.21 9.39 0.83
CA THR A 64 12.32 8.86 -0.23
C THR A 64 12.86 9.05 -1.66
N SER A 65 13.81 9.97 -1.86
CA SER A 65 14.38 10.28 -3.16
C SER A 65 15.78 9.69 -3.37
N GLY A 66 16.41 9.17 -2.31
CA GLY A 66 17.78 8.68 -2.31
C GLY A 66 17.90 7.26 -2.84
N PHE A 67 18.51 7.13 -4.03
CA PHE A 67 18.81 5.82 -4.60
C PHE A 67 19.75 4.98 -3.71
N GLU A 68 20.68 5.62 -3.01
CA GLU A 68 21.61 4.94 -2.11
C GLU A 68 20.88 4.30 -0.92
N THR A 69 19.94 5.04 -0.30
CA THR A 69 19.07 4.51 0.77
C THR A 69 18.23 3.36 0.25
N TYR A 70 17.60 3.52 -0.92
CA TYR A 70 16.85 2.44 -1.57
C TYR A 70 17.70 1.17 -1.77
N SER A 71 18.88 1.30 -2.36
CA SER A 71 19.79 0.18 -2.59
C SER A 71 20.27 -0.48 -1.30
N ASN A 72 20.55 0.31 -0.26
CA ASN A 72 21.00 -0.20 1.03
C ASN A 72 19.90 -0.95 1.79
N VAL A 73 18.66 -0.48 1.71
CA VAL A 73 17.51 -1.18 2.31
C VAL A 73 17.17 -2.44 1.51
N LEU A 74 17.27 -2.41 0.17
CA LEU A 74 17.11 -3.60 -0.66
C LEU A 74 18.17 -4.67 -0.37
N ALA A 75 19.44 -4.27 -0.20
CA ALA A 75 20.51 -5.18 0.18
C ALA A 75 20.27 -5.80 1.57
N PHE A 76 19.87 -4.98 2.55
CA PHE A 76 19.49 -5.47 3.88
C PHE A 76 18.31 -6.46 3.83
N CYS A 77 17.31 -6.17 3.00
CA CYS A 77 16.17 -7.04 2.77
C CYS A 77 16.60 -8.40 2.20
N ASN A 78 17.47 -8.42 1.19
CA ASN A 78 18.01 -9.65 0.61
C ASN A 78 18.83 -10.45 1.62
N ASP A 79 19.69 -9.78 2.39
CA ASP A 79 20.49 -10.43 3.45
C ASP A 79 19.58 -11.07 4.51
N LEU A 80 18.48 -10.41 4.86
CA LEU A 80 17.51 -10.91 5.83
C LEU A 80 16.71 -12.10 5.30
N ALA A 81 16.32 -12.08 4.02
CA ALA A 81 15.60 -13.17 3.36
C ALA A 81 16.45 -14.45 3.23
N LEU A 82 17.77 -14.32 3.18
CA LEU A 82 18.70 -15.46 3.17
C LEU A 82 18.91 -16.10 4.55
N SER A 83 18.33 -15.52 5.61
CA SER A 83 18.42 -16.09 6.95
C SER A 83 17.59 -17.38 7.08
N GLN A 84 18.02 -18.30 7.97
CA GLN A 84 17.28 -19.53 8.28
C GLN A 84 16.07 -19.31 9.21
N ASP A 85 15.70 -18.06 9.49
CA ASP A 85 14.60 -17.69 10.39
C ASP A 85 13.34 -17.30 9.58
N ASN A 86 12.18 -17.86 9.96
CA ASN A 86 10.89 -17.58 9.33
C ASN A 86 10.42 -16.15 9.59
N VAL A 87 10.60 -15.67 10.81
CA VAL A 87 10.15 -14.33 11.22
C VAL A 87 10.97 -13.27 10.49
N ALA A 88 12.27 -13.54 10.31
CA ALA A 88 13.15 -12.69 9.50
C ALA A 88 12.72 -12.65 8.03
N PHE A 89 12.32 -13.78 7.45
CA PHE A 89 11.82 -13.84 6.06
C PHE A 89 10.49 -13.08 5.88
N GLU A 90 9.56 -13.18 6.83
CA GLU A 90 8.31 -12.42 6.82
C GLU A 90 8.58 -10.90 6.86
N VAL A 91 9.49 -10.46 7.73
CA VAL A 91 9.93 -9.06 7.78
C VAL A 91 10.61 -8.63 6.49
N ALA A 92 11.47 -9.47 5.92
CA ALA A 92 12.12 -9.20 4.64
C ALA A 92 11.07 -9.05 3.51
N SER A 93 10.08 -9.94 3.45
CA SER A 93 8.99 -9.89 2.46
C SER A 93 8.17 -8.61 2.58
N ALA A 94 7.86 -8.16 3.81
CA ALA A 94 7.15 -6.91 4.06
C ALA A 94 7.97 -5.68 3.60
N ILE A 95 9.28 -5.67 3.85
CA ILE A 95 10.19 -4.60 3.39
C ILE A 95 10.27 -4.61 1.85
N HIS A 96 10.41 -5.78 1.23
CA HIS A 96 10.50 -5.96 -0.22
C HIS A 96 9.26 -5.40 -0.94
N ALA A 97 8.06 -5.81 -0.52
CA ALA A 97 6.82 -5.29 -1.07
C ALA A 97 6.70 -3.75 -0.96
N ARG A 98 7.23 -3.17 0.12
CA ARG A 98 7.21 -1.72 0.30
C ARG A 98 8.23 -0.98 -0.55
N LEU A 99 9.38 -1.60 -0.87
CA LEU A 99 10.38 -1.03 -1.76
C LEU A 99 9.86 -0.87 -3.20
N GLU A 100 9.02 -1.79 -3.68
CA GLU A 100 8.41 -1.67 -5.01
C GLU A 100 7.63 -0.36 -5.18
N ALA A 101 6.79 -0.07 -4.19
CA ALA A 101 5.95 1.12 -4.15
C ALA A 101 6.76 2.42 -4.11
N MET A 102 8.05 2.36 -3.77
CA MET A 102 8.93 3.52 -3.61
C MET A 102 9.71 3.87 -4.88
N ILE A 103 9.80 2.93 -5.83
CA ILE A 103 10.48 3.13 -7.13
C ILE A 103 10.01 4.40 -7.87
N PRO A 104 8.69 4.73 -7.94
CA PRO A 104 8.22 5.93 -8.64
C PRO A 104 8.66 7.26 -8.01
N PHE A 105 9.11 7.25 -6.75
CA PHE A 105 9.51 8.45 -6.02
C PHE A 105 11.02 8.76 -6.11
N LEU A 106 11.79 7.85 -6.72
CA LEU A 106 13.20 8.08 -7.02
C LEU A 106 13.37 9.09 -8.17
N SER A 107 14.54 9.70 -8.26
CA SER A 107 14.88 10.58 -9.39
C SER A 107 14.71 9.82 -10.71
N VAL A 108 14.12 10.45 -11.72
CA VAL A 108 13.79 9.83 -13.02
C VAL A 108 14.96 9.02 -13.61
N ASN A 109 16.18 9.56 -13.51
CA ASN A 109 17.41 8.92 -14.01
C ASN A 109 17.86 7.66 -13.22
N LYS A 110 17.22 7.36 -12.09
CA LYS A 110 17.52 6.23 -11.20
C LYS A 110 16.42 5.17 -11.18
N ILE A 111 15.21 5.49 -11.65
CA ILE A 111 14.05 4.58 -11.69
C ILE A 111 14.37 3.28 -12.45
N ALA A 112 14.99 3.38 -13.64
CA ALA A 112 15.31 2.19 -14.44
C ALA A 112 16.31 1.25 -13.73
N GLY A 113 17.30 1.81 -13.04
CA GLY A 113 18.27 1.04 -12.25
C GLY A 113 17.64 0.41 -10.99
N ALA A 114 16.73 1.13 -10.34
CA ALA A 114 15.99 0.63 -9.19
C ALA A 114 15.06 -0.52 -9.57
N ARG A 115 14.29 -0.39 -10.66
CA ARG A 115 13.46 -1.48 -11.22
C ARG A 115 14.29 -2.71 -11.53
N LYS A 116 15.42 -2.53 -12.22
CA LYS A 116 16.31 -3.66 -12.53
C LYS A 116 16.84 -4.36 -11.27
N SER A 117 17.22 -3.59 -10.24
CA SER A 117 17.73 -4.15 -8.98
C SER A 117 16.63 -4.87 -8.19
N TYR A 118 15.41 -4.33 -8.20
CA TYR A 118 14.23 -4.94 -7.60
C TYR A 118 13.86 -6.26 -8.29
N GLU A 119 13.76 -6.28 -9.62
CA GLU A 119 13.46 -7.50 -10.39
C GLU A 119 14.51 -8.59 -10.20
N LEU A 120 15.79 -8.23 -10.00
CA LEU A 120 16.84 -9.21 -9.68
C LEU A 120 16.70 -9.83 -8.29
N SER A 121 16.12 -9.11 -7.33
CA SER A 121 15.85 -9.61 -5.97
C SER A 121 14.55 -10.41 -5.87
N ARG A 122 13.61 -10.14 -6.78
CA ARG A 122 12.25 -10.66 -6.76
C ARG A 122 12.16 -12.20 -6.67
N PRO A 123 13.00 -13.01 -7.35
CA PRO A 123 12.97 -14.48 -7.21
C PRO A 123 13.23 -14.99 -5.78
N THR A 124 13.92 -14.22 -4.94
CA THR A 124 14.17 -14.59 -3.53
C THR A 124 12.90 -14.53 -2.67
N PHE A 125 11.93 -13.69 -3.07
CA PHE A 125 10.67 -13.46 -2.35
C PHE A 125 9.46 -14.11 -3.03
N GLU A 126 9.62 -14.55 -4.29
CA GLU A 126 8.61 -15.30 -5.04
C GLU A 126 8.74 -16.82 -4.89
N LEU A 127 9.59 -17.30 -3.97
CA LEU A 127 9.58 -18.72 -3.59
C LEU A 127 8.22 -19.07 -2.97
N PRO A 128 7.54 -20.13 -3.45
CA PRO A 128 6.29 -20.57 -2.84
C PRO A 128 6.55 -20.95 -1.38
N ALA A 129 5.59 -20.61 -0.51
CA ALA A 129 5.57 -20.88 0.92
C ALA A 129 5.53 -22.39 1.27
N ILE A 130 6.47 -23.19 0.75
CA ILE A 130 6.50 -24.66 0.87
C ILE A 130 7.77 -25.16 1.58
N VAL A 131 8.76 -24.33 1.85
CA VAL A 131 9.84 -24.71 2.77
C VAL A 131 9.65 -23.91 4.04
N ARG A 132 9.38 -24.61 5.15
CA ARG A 132 9.24 -24.14 6.54
C ARG A 132 7.81 -23.99 7.07
N VAL A 133 6.92 -24.93 6.74
CA VAL A 133 6.00 -25.45 7.75
C VAL A 133 6.83 -26.36 8.65
N GLY A 134 6.83 -26.08 9.95
CA GLY A 134 7.40 -26.99 10.95
C GLY A 134 6.81 -28.39 10.80
N SER A 135 7.55 -29.40 11.26
CA SER A 135 7.10 -30.79 11.30
C SER A 135 5.60 -30.89 11.57
N PRO A 136 4.79 -31.43 10.64
CA PRO A 136 3.39 -31.64 10.94
C PRO A 136 3.33 -32.68 12.05
N SER A 137 2.69 -32.30 13.16
CA SER A 137 2.17 -33.25 14.12
C SER A 137 1.37 -34.31 13.36
N GLU A 138 1.64 -35.56 13.71
CA GLU A 138 1.04 -36.77 13.19
C GLU A 138 -0.50 -36.65 13.11
N ASP A 139 -1.08 -37.36 12.13
CA ASP A 139 -2.52 -37.52 11.84
C ASP A 139 -3.13 -36.72 10.68
N VAL A 140 -2.39 -36.56 9.58
CA VAL A 140 -3.00 -36.45 8.24
C VAL A 140 -2.43 -37.56 7.37
N GLN A 141 -3.30 -38.45 6.88
CA GLN A 141 -2.88 -39.58 6.06
C GLN A 141 -2.14 -39.10 4.80
N PRO A 142 -1.04 -39.78 4.43
CA PRO A 142 -0.23 -39.37 3.30
C PRO A 142 -1.00 -39.64 2.01
N ILE A 143 -1.36 -38.58 1.29
CA ILE A 143 -1.58 -38.70 -0.15
C ILE A 143 -0.23 -39.12 -0.72
N GLU A 144 -0.19 -40.33 -1.27
CA GLU A 144 0.99 -40.99 -1.83
C GLU A 144 1.83 -39.99 -2.65
N THR A 145 2.96 -39.61 -2.06
CA THR A 145 4.02 -38.89 -2.76
C THR A 145 4.69 -39.91 -3.67
N LEU A 146 4.16 -40.07 -4.89
CA LEU A 146 4.77 -40.92 -5.90
C LEU A 146 6.18 -40.42 -6.17
N ALA A 147 7.13 -41.32 -5.93
CA ALA A 147 8.56 -41.14 -6.13
C ALA A 147 8.86 -40.52 -7.51
N LEU A 148 9.76 -39.53 -7.52
CA LEU A 148 10.48 -39.11 -8.72
C LEU A 148 11.11 -40.35 -9.38
N PRO A 149 10.74 -40.72 -10.62
CA PRO A 149 11.39 -41.83 -11.28
C PRO A 149 12.83 -41.43 -11.62
N SER A 150 13.74 -42.31 -11.22
CA SER A 150 15.16 -42.29 -11.53
C SER A 150 15.43 -42.23 -13.03
N SER A 151 16.40 -41.38 -13.38
CA SER A 151 17.32 -41.41 -14.55
C SER A 151 17.06 -42.48 -15.63
N ASN A 152 16.87 -42.00 -16.87
CA ASN A 152 16.90 -42.70 -18.17
C ASN A 152 15.57 -43.21 -18.79
N SER A 153 14.54 -42.38 -18.84
CA SER A 153 13.42 -42.59 -19.78
C SER A 153 12.97 -41.28 -20.44
N ASP A 154 12.22 -41.39 -21.53
CA ASP A 154 11.52 -40.32 -22.26
C ASP A 154 10.50 -39.58 -21.37
N THR A 155 10.96 -38.92 -20.29
CA THR A 155 10.11 -38.50 -19.16
C THR A 155 9.24 -37.27 -19.42
N GLY A 156 9.49 -36.50 -20.49
CA GLY A 156 8.70 -35.30 -20.78
C GLY A 156 7.26 -35.59 -21.22
N LEU A 157 7.05 -36.63 -22.03
CA LEU A 157 5.74 -36.96 -22.59
C LEU A 157 4.75 -37.49 -21.54
N PRO A 158 5.12 -38.47 -20.68
CA PRO A 158 4.23 -39.01 -19.66
C PRO A 158 3.78 -37.94 -18.64
N GLN A 159 4.70 -37.07 -18.22
CA GLN A 159 4.39 -35.97 -17.29
C GLN A 159 3.44 -34.94 -17.91
N LEU A 160 3.62 -34.62 -19.19
CA LEU A 160 2.71 -33.74 -19.93
C LEU A 160 1.31 -34.36 -20.10
N GLN A 161 1.21 -35.67 -20.34
CA GLN A 161 -0.07 -36.37 -20.41
C GLN A 161 -0.79 -36.39 -19.04
N THR A 162 -0.05 -36.58 -17.95
CA THR A 162 -0.61 -36.45 -16.60
C THR A 162 -1.11 -35.03 -16.33
N LEU A 163 -0.38 -34.00 -16.77
CA LEU A 163 -0.82 -32.62 -16.64
C LEU A 163 -2.09 -32.35 -17.44
N LYS A 164 -2.13 -32.76 -18.71
CA LYS A 164 -3.33 -32.67 -19.55
C LYS A 164 -4.52 -33.36 -18.90
N HIS A 165 -4.33 -34.54 -18.32
CA HIS A 165 -5.39 -35.25 -17.61
C HIS A 165 -5.90 -34.48 -16.38
N HIS A 166 -5.02 -33.90 -15.56
CA HIS A 166 -5.43 -33.09 -14.41
C HIS A 166 -6.15 -31.80 -14.84
N VAL A 167 -5.72 -31.14 -15.91
CA VAL A 167 -6.43 -29.98 -16.48
C VAL A 167 -7.85 -30.37 -16.87
N SER A 168 -8.02 -31.49 -17.57
CA SER A 168 -9.36 -32.00 -17.93
C SER A 168 -10.20 -32.37 -16.72
N GLN A 169 -9.62 -33.03 -15.71
CA GLN A 169 -10.34 -33.36 -14.47
C GLN A 169 -10.83 -32.11 -13.73
N ILE A 170 -10.02 -31.04 -13.69
CA ILE A 170 -10.44 -29.78 -13.06
C ILE A 170 -11.56 -29.12 -13.87
N ALA A 171 -11.46 -29.13 -15.20
CA ALA A 171 -12.47 -28.58 -16.09
C ALA A 171 -13.84 -29.27 -15.95
N GLU A 172 -13.84 -30.59 -15.79
CA GLU A 172 -15.05 -31.42 -15.65
C GLU A 172 -15.55 -31.54 -14.20
N SER A 173 -14.76 -31.10 -13.22
CA SER A 173 -15.12 -31.20 -11.81
C SER A 173 -16.30 -30.28 -11.45
N ASP A 174 -17.21 -30.75 -10.59
CA ASP A 174 -18.24 -29.93 -9.94
C ASP A 174 -17.76 -29.23 -8.65
N ALA A 175 -16.44 -29.26 -8.37
CA ALA A 175 -15.89 -28.64 -7.17
C ALA A 175 -16.11 -27.11 -7.15
N PRO A 176 -16.20 -26.49 -5.95
CA PRO A 176 -16.27 -25.04 -5.80
C PRO A 176 -15.09 -24.33 -6.47
N ALA A 177 -15.33 -23.08 -6.90
CA ALA A 177 -14.33 -22.27 -7.60
C ALA A 177 -13.04 -22.08 -6.78
N GLU A 178 -13.12 -22.00 -5.45
CA GLU A 178 -11.95 -21.91 -4.57
C GLU A 178 -11.07 -23.16 -4.64
N THR A 179 -11.70 -24.34 -4.62
CA THR A 179 -11.00 -25.63 -4.74
C THR A 179 -10.39 -25.79 -6.13
N LYS A 180 -11.11 -25.36 -7.17
CA LYS A 180 -10.60 -25.36 -8.55
C LYS A 180 -9.41 -24.41 -8.70
N ALA A 181 -9.43 -23.23 -8.07
CA ALA A 181 -8.32 -22.29 -8.09
C ALA A 181 -7.05 -22.88 -7.48
N LEU A 182 -7.16 -23.54 -6.32
CA LEU A 182 -6.03 -24.23 -5.69
C LEU A 182 -5.49 -25.38 -6.55
N ALA A 183 -6.38 -26.14 -7.19
CA ALA A 183 -5.98 -27.22 -8.08
C ALA A 183 -5.28 -26.69 -9.35
N LEU A 184 -5.78 -25.59 -9.93
CA LEU A 184 -5.15 -24.92 -11.07
C LEU A 184 -3.76 -24.38 -10.72
N ASP A 185 -3.59 -23.81 -9.53
CA ASP A 185 -2.28 -23.32 -9.06
C ASP A 185 -1.26 -24.46 -8.95
N ASN A 186 -1.67 -25.63 -8.45
CA ASN A 186 -0.82 -26.82 -8.43
C ASN A 186 -0.45 -27.30 -9.84
N VAL A 187 -1.40 -27.30 -10.77
CA VAL A 187 -1.17 -27.69 -12.17
C VAL A 187 -0.28 -26.68 -12.89
N ARG A 188 -0.44 -25.38 -12.62
CA ARG A 188 0.41 -24.31 -13.13
C ARG A 188 1.85 -24.48 -12.65
N TYR A 189 2.05 -24.71 -11.36
CA TYR A 189 3.37 -24.96 -10.78
C TYR A 189 4.05 -26.15 -11.48
N ARG A 190 3.34 -27.26 -11.66
CA ARG A 190 3.89 -28.44 -12.33
C ARG A 190 4.21 -28.19 -13.81
N LEU A 191 3.40 -27.38 -14.51
CA LEU A 191 3.70 -26.97 -15.89
C LEU A 191 5.01 -26.18 -15.94
N THR A 192 5.20 -25.20 -15.06
CA THR A 192 6.43 -24.40 -14.97
C THR A 192 7.66 -25.25 -14.65
N MET A 193 7.53 -26.22 -13.74
CA MET A 193 8.61 -27.16 -13.42
C MET A 193 8.99 -28.01 -14.64
N LEU A 194 8.00 -28.49 -15.39
CA LEU A 194 8.22 -29.27 -16.62
C LEU A 194 8.89 -28.43 -17.71
N GLU A 195 8.47 -27.17 -17.90
CA GLU A 195 9.10 -26.23 -18.83
C GLU A 195 10.58 -26.01 -18.49
N ALA A 196 10.90 -25.80 -17.20
CA ALA A 196 12.27 -25.62 -16.73
C ALA A 196 13.13 -26.88 -16.95
N GLU A 197 12.59 -28.06 -16.64
CA GLU A 197 13.28 -29.34 -16.84
C GLU A 197 13.59 -29.60 -18.33
N LEU A 198 12.63 -29.32 -19.21
CA LEU A 198 12.80 -29.49 -20.65
C LEU A 198 13.78 -28.46 -21.24
N CYS A 199 13.80 -27.23 -20.72
CA CYS A 199 14.76 -26.21 -21.11
C CYS A 199 16.21 -26.64 -20.81
N LEU A 200 16.46 -27.24 -19.64
CA LEU A 200 17.77 -27.73 -19.22
C LEU A 200 18.28 -28.91 -20.05
N ARG A 201 17.39 -29.68 -20.67
CA ARG A 201 17.74 -30.93 -21.41
C ARG A 201 18.16 -30.70 -22.87
N SER A 202 18.07 -29.48 -23.39
CA SER A 202 18.67 -28.86 -24.61
C SER A 202 19.03 -29.68 -25.88
N LYS A 203 18.64 -30.95 -26.05
CA LYS A 203 19.04 -31.83 -27.17
C LYS A 203 17.93 -32.77 -27.66
N LEU A 204 16.70 -32.30 -27.79
CA LEU A 204 15.62 -33.11 -28.37
C LEU A 204 15.17 -32.51 -29.70
N GLU A 205 15.48 -33.21 -30.80
CA GLU A 205 14.93 -32.96 -32.14
C GLU A 205 13.40 -33.18 -32.19
N GLU A 206 12.83 -33.80 -31.14
CA GLU A 206 11.38 -33.90 -30.87
C GLU A 206 10.76 -32.63 -30.22
N SER A 207 11.54 -31.57 -30.03
CA SER A 207 11.17 -30.43 -29.20
C SER A 207 9.95 -29.65 -29.70
N ALA A 208 9.74 -29.50 -31.01
CA ALA A 208 8.68 -28.64 -31.53
C ALA A 208 7.27 -29.10 -31.13
N THR A 209 7.00 -30.40 -31.16
CA THR A 209 5.69 -30.97 -30.81
C THR A 209 5.43 -30.86 -29.31
N ILE A 210 6.45 -31.10 -28.48
CA ILE A 210 6.36 -31.00 -27.02
C ILE A 210 6.14 -29.54 -26.58
N TRP A 211 6.88 -28.58 -27.16
CA TRP A 211 6.67 -27.16 -26.90
C TRP A 211 5.28 -26.68 -27.37
N SER A 212 4.79 -27.19 -28.51
CA SER A 212 3.43 -26.93 -28.98
C SER A 212 2.37 -27.47 -28.02
N ASP A 213 2.55 -28.69 -27.52
CA ASP A 213 1.64 -29.30 -26.55
C ASP A 213 1.65 -28.57 -25.21
N LEU A 214 2.83 -28.16 -24.72
CA LEU A 214 2.98 -27.32 -23.52
C LEU A 214 2.27 -25.98 -23.68
N ALA A 215 2.46 -25.30 -24.81
CA ALA A 215 1.79 -24.03 -25.10
C ALA A 215 0.26 -24.21 -25.13
N THR A 216 -0.23 -25.31 -25.70
CA THR A 216 -1.66 -25.64 -25.73
C THR A 216 -2.20 -25.88 -24.32
N THR A 217 -1.51 -26.69 -23.51
CA THR A 217 -1.88 -26.94 -22.12
C THR A 217 -1.82 -25.67 -21.27
N GLY A 218 -0.80 -24.82 -21.45
CA GLY A 218 -0.70 -23.52 -20.79
C GLY A 218 -1.86 -22.58 -21.16
N THR A 219 -2.32 -22.63 -22.41
CA THR A 219 -3.49 -21.88 -22.88
C THR A 219 -4.78 -22.40 -22.22
N GLN A 220 -4.96 -23.72 -22.14
CA GLN A 220 -6.10 -24.31 -21.44
C GLN A 220 -6.13 -23.95 -19.95
N ILE A 221 -4.98 -23.95 -19.27
CA ILE A 221 -4.92 -23.52 -17.87
C ILE A 221 -5.27 -22.03 -17.76
N ASN A 222 -4.79 -21.16 -18.66
CA ASN A 222 -5.16 -19.74 -18.66
C ASN A 222 -6.68 -19.54 -18.82
N GLU A 223 -7.31 -20.31 -19.72
CA GLU A 223 -8.76 -20.26 -19.96
C GLU A 223 -9.54 -20.70 -18.71
N LEU A 224 -9.12 -21.81 -18.07
CA LEU A 224 -9.74 -22.30 -16.84
C LEU A 224 -9.52 -21.35 -15.66
N GLU A 225 -8.32 -20.81 -15.47
CA GLU A 225 -8.04 -19.80 -14.45
C GLU A 225 -8.90 -18.57 -14.64
N SER A 226 -9.05 -18.09 -15.88
CA SER A 226 -9.93 -16.95 -16.19
C SER A 226 -11.40 -17.25 -15.85
N LEU A 227 -11.89 -18.46 -16.15
CA LEU A 227 -13.24 -18.88 -15.81
C LEU A 227 -13.45 -18.95 -14.29
N VAL A 228 -12.54 -19.61 -13.57
CA VAL A 228 -12.60 -19.74 -12.11
C VAL A 228 -12.48 -18.39 -11.41
N MET A 229 -11.56 -17.53 -11.84
CA MET A 229 -11.41 -16.17 -11.31
C MET A 229 -12.61 -15.30 -11.62
N SER A 230 -13.25 -15.48 -12.78
CA SER A 230 -14.51 -14.80 -13.10
C SER A 230 -15.65 -15.24 -12.20
N GLU A 231 -15.70 -16.53 -11.81
CA GLU A 231 -16.71 -17.05 -10.90
C GLU A 231 -16.50 -16.54 -9.48
N LEU A 232 -15.27 -16.60 -8.97
CA LEU A 232 -14.88 -16.00 -7.69
C LEU A 232 -15.14 -14.50 -7.66
N TYR A 233 -14.92 -13.80 -8.77
CA TYR A 233 -15.18 -12.36 -8.84
C TYR A 233 -16.65 -12.01 -8.64
N LYS A 234 -17.61 -12.86 -9.06
CA LYS A 234 -19.05 -12.56 -8.91
C LYS A 234 -19.47 -12.38 -7.46
N THR A 235 -18.83 -13.07 -6.52
CA THR A 235 -19.15 -12.92 -5.08
C THR A 235 -18.68 -11.56 -4.56
N VAL A 236 -17.47 -11.14 -4.93
CA VAL A 236 -16.89 -9.83 -4.58
C VAL A 236 -17.62 -8.69 -5.30
N GLN A 237 -18.07 -8.92 -6.54
CA GLN A 237 -18.77 -7.92 -7.33
C GLN A 237 -20.10 -7.51 -6.69
N ALA A 238 -20.86 -8.45 -6.12
CA ALA A 238 -22.12 -8.14 -5.45
C ALA A 238 -21.91 -7.20 -4.24
N ASP A 239 -20.88 -7.49 -3.44
CA ASP A 239 -20.47 -6.67 -2.31
C ASP A 239 -20.04 -5.26 -2.73
N PHE A 240 -19.27 -5.16 -3.82
CA PHE A 240 -18.89 -3.88 -4.42
C PHE A 240 -20.10 -3.08 -4.87
N LEU A 241 -21.04 -3.68 -5.59
CA LEU A 241 -22.23 -2.98 -6.10
C LEU A 241 -23.12 -2.46 -4.97
N ASN A 242 -23.30 -3.25 -3.91
CA ASN A 242 -24.02 -2.83 -2.70
C ASN A 242 -23.34 -1.64 -2.00
N TRP A 243 -22.02 -1.72 -1.82
CA TRP A 243 -21.25 -0.60 -1.29
C TRP A 243 -21.37 0.64 -2.18
N LYS A 244 -21.24 0.48 -3.50
CA LYS A 244 -21.29 1.59 -4.46
C LYS A 244 -22.64 2.30 -4.41
N SER A 245 -23.75 1.56 -4.36
CA SER A 245 -25.08 2.15 -4.20
C SER A 245 -25.17 2.98 -2.92
N SER A 246 -24.69 2.43 -1.80
CA SER A 246 -24.67 3.12 -0.51
C SER A 246 -23.79 4.37 -0.53
N ALA A 247 -22.64 4.31 -1.20
CA ALA A 247 -21.74 5.44 -1.40
C ALA A 247 -22.39 6.55 -2.24
N ASP A 248 -23.02 6.20 -3.37
CA ASP A 248 -23.71 7.15 -4.23
C ASP A 248 -24.86 7.87 -3.50
N ASP A 249 -25.62 7.13 -2.67
CA ASP A 249 -26.69 7.71 -1.86
C ASP A 249 -26.15 8.60 -0.73
N LEU A 250 -25.04 8.21 -0.11
CA LEU A 250 -24.39 9.01 0.93
C LEU A 250 -23.83 10.32 0.37
N VAL A 251 -23.24 10.30 -0.83
CA VAL A 251 -22.78 11.54 -1.51
C VAL A 251 -23.97 12.47 -1.75
N LYS A 252 -25.09 11.99 -2.28
CA LYS A 252 -26.30 12.83 -2.49
C LYS A 252 -26.83 13.40 -1.18
N ARG A 253 -26.87 12.58 -0.11
CA ARG A 253 -27.28 13.04 1.23
C ARG A 253 -26.35 14.10 1.78
N SER A 254 -25.04 13.99 1.51
CA SER A 254 -24.02 14.92 2.01
C SER A 254 -24.16 16.36 1.48
N GLU A 255 -24.85 16.55 0.34
CA GLU A 255 -25.03 17.86 -0.28
C GLU A 255 -26.02 18.75 0.51
N ASN A 256 -26.96 18.16 1.24
CA ASN A 256 -28.08 18.87 1.90
C ASN A 256 -28.14 18.62 3.41
N VAL A 257 -26.99 18.42 4.05
CA VAL A 257 -26.91 18.08 5.48
C VAL A 257 -27.20 19.29 6.36
N ASP A 258 -28.12 19.12 7.29
CA ASP A 258 -28.40 20.05 8.38
C ASP A 258 -27.25 20.09 9.40
N ASN A 259 -27.09 21.21 10.09
CA ASN A 259 -25.96 21.43 11.02
C ASN A 259 -25.81 20.33 12.09
N ASP A 260 -26.93 19.86 12.63
CA ASP A 260 -26.94 18.90 13.74
C ASP A 260 -26.48 17.51 13.28
N SER A 261 -26.64 17.20 11.99
CA SER A 261 -26.26 15.93 11.40
C SER A 261 -24.87 15.93 10.74
N VAL A 262 -24.18 17.07 10.60
CA VAL A 262 -22.88 17.18 9.89
C VAL A 262 -21.84 16.21 10.46
N LEU A 263 -21.69 16.14 11.79
CA LEU A 263 -20.71 15.26 12.42
C LEU A 263 -21.01 13.78 12.15
N LYS A 264 -22.30 13.41 12.20
CA LYS A 264 -22.76 12.06 11.92
C LYS A 264 -22.50 11.67 10.47
N VAL A 265 -22.89 12.50 9.51
CA VAL A 265 -22.67 12.25 8.08
C VAL A 265 -21.17 12.23 7.75
N SER A 266 -20.36 13.09 8.38
CA SER A 266 -18.91 13.08 8.22
C SER A 266 -18.26 11.78 8.72
N ALA A 267 -18.77 11.21 9.82
CA ALA A 267 -18.34 9.91 10.31
C ALA A 267 -18.80 8.76 9.37
N GLU A 268 -20.04 8.79 8.89
CA GLU A 268 -20.56 7.84 7.89
C GLU A 268 -19.73 7.86 6.60
N LEU A 269 -19.35 9.05 6.12
CA LEU A 269 -18.48 9.22 4.94
C LEU A 269 -17.10 8.61 5.18
N LYS A 270 -16.49 8.89 6.34
CA LYS A 270 -15.18 8.30 6.69
C LYS A 270 -15.23 6.77 6.67
N GLN A 271 -16.23 6.18 7.33
CA GLN A 271 -16.39 4.72 7.38
C GLN A 271 -16.63 4.12 5.99
N THR A 272 -17.41 4.80 5.15
CA THR A 272 -17.71 4.34 3.79
C THR A 272 -16.50 4.43 2.87
N ILE A 273 -15.63 5.44 3.06
CA ILE A 273 -14.32 5.53 2.39
C ILE A 273 -13.42 4.36 2.79
N GLU A 274 -13.28 4.08 4.08
CA GLU A 274 -12.45 2.96 4.59
C GLU A 274 -12.94 1.61 4.04
N LEU A 275 -14.26 1.40 4.00
CA LEU A 275 -14.85 0.23 3.37
C LEU A 275 -14.59 0.20 1.85
N GLY A 276 -14.66 1.34 1.18
CA GLY A 276 -14.33 1.48 -0.24
C GLY A 276 -12.88 1.10 -0.55
N GLU A 277 -11.94 1.53 0.27
CA GLU A 277 -10.52 1.15 0.14
C GLU A 277 -10.32 -0.35 0.32
N GLN A 278 -11.09 -0.99 1.21
CA GLN A 278 -11.11 -2.45 1.30
C GLN A 278 -11.66 -3.08 0.02
N ARG A 279 -12.80 -2.62 -0.50
CA ARG A 279 -13.37 -3.14 -1.75
C ARG A 279 -12.44 -2.96 -2.94
N HIS A 280 -11.73 -1.84 -3.00
CA HIS A 280 -10.72 -1.61 -4.02
C HIS A 280 -9.60 -2.67 -3.96
N ARG A 281 -9.12 -3.02 -2.76
CA ARG A 281 -8.13 -4.10 -2.58
C ARG A 281 -8.71 -5.46 -2.99
N ASP A 282 -9.94 -5.76 -2.59
CA ASP A 282 -10.60 -7.03 -2.92
C ASP A 282 -10.73 -7.21 -4.46
N ILE A 283 -11.11 -6.15 -5.19
CA ILE A 283 -11.27 -6.18 -6.66
C ILE A 283 -9.91 -6.22 -7.39
N PHE A 284 -8.87 -5.60 -6.82
CA PHE A 284 -7.56 -5.44 -7.44
C PHE A 284 -6.94 -6.78 -7.87
N THR A 285 -7.08 -7.82 -7.05
CA THR A 285 -6.60 -9.18 -7.35
C THR A 285 -7.18 -9.73 -8.66
N TYR A 286 -8.49 -9.54 -8.88
CA TYR A 286 -9.18 -10.01 -10.09
C TYR A 286 -8.89 -9.13 -11.31
N ALA A 287 -8.68 -7.83 -11.10
CA ALA A 287 -8.24 -6.93 -12.15
C ALA A 287 -6.83 -7.30 -12.65
N ASN A 288 -5.92 -7.70 -11.76
CA ASN A 288 -4.58 -8.21 -12.11
C ASN A 288 -4.66 -9.55 -12.86
N ALA A 289 -5.60 -10.42 -12.48
CA ALA A 289 -5.94 -11.62 -13.24
C ALA A 289 -6.63 -11.33 -14.60
N SER A 290 -6.66 -10.06 -15.02
CA SER A 290 -7.18 -9.60 -16.30
C SER A 290 -8.68 -9.84 -16.54
N ILE A 291 -9.46 -9.98 -15.47
CA ILE A 291 -10.92 -10.01 -15.56
C ILE A 291 -11.43 -8.62 -15.96
N ALA A 292 -12.06 -8.52 -17.13
CA ALA A 292 -12.45 -7.24 -17.74
C ALA A 292 -13.46 -6.46 -16.88
N SER A 293 -14.44 -7.15 -16.29
CA SER A 293 -15.41 -6.53 -15.37
C SER A 293 -14.73 -5.99 -14.11
N ALA A 294 -13.78 -6.72 -13.53
CA ALA A 294 -13.01 -6.27 -12.37
C ALA A 294 -12.18 -5.01 -12.67
N LYS A 295 -11.56 -4.91 -13.86
CA LYS A 295 -10.83 -3.68 -14.26
C LYS A 295 -11.76 -2.46 -14.33
N SER A 296 -12.95 -2.62 -14.90
CA SER A 296 -13.96 -1.57 -14.95
C SER A 296 -14.40 -1.17 -13.54
N ASP A 297 -14.78 -2.13 -12.71
CA ASP A 297 -15.28 -1.91 -11.37
C ASP A 297 -14.22 -1.31 -10.42
N LEU A 298 -12.95 -1.67 -10.60
CA LEU A 298 -11.82 -1.05 -9.88
C LEU A 298 -11.74 0.45 -10.14
N SER A 299 -11.86 0.86 -11.41
CA SER A 299 -11.84 2.28 -11.78
C SER A 299 -13.05 3.04 -11.22
N LEU A 300 -14.22 2.40 -11.23
CA LEU A 300 -15.44 2.95 -10.63
C LEU A 300 -15.32 3.08 -9.11
N CYS A 301 -14.71 2.10 -8.45
CA CYS A 301 -14.43 2.14 -7.01
C CYS A 301 -13.55 3.33 -6.64
N ALA A 302 -12.42 3.50 -7.34
CA ALA A 302 -11.51 4.63 -7.13
C ALA A 302 -12.22 5.97 -7.32
N HIS A 303 -13.04 6.11 -8.38
CA HIS A 303 -13.81 7.32 -8.64
C HIS A 303 -14.85 7.60 -7.54
N SER A 304 -15.55 6.58 -7.04
CA SER A 304 -16.51 6.73 -5.95
C SER A 304 -15.83 7.11 -4.63
N ILE A 305 -14.64 6.57 -4.33
CA ILE A 305 -13.84 6.96 -3.16
C ILE A 305 -13.47 8.45 -3.24
N GLU A 306 -12.98 8.90 -4.40
CA GLU A 306 -12.64 10.31 -4.61
C GLU A 306 -13.85 11.23 -4.41
N ARG A 307 -15.02 10.84 -4.91
CA ARG A 307 -16.28 11.58 -4.69
C ARG A 307 -16.65 11.67 -3.21
N LEU A 308 -16.53 10.58 -2.46
CA LEU A 308 -16.76 10.56 -1.01
C LEU A 308 -15.77 11.45 -0.26
N GLN A 309 -14.49 11.44 -0.65
CA GLN A 309 -13.46 12.31 -0.05
C GLN A 309 -13.79 13.78 -0.28
N ARG A 310 -14.13 14.17 -1.51
CA ARG A 310 -14.57 15.53 -1.84
C ARG A 310 -15.83 15.94 -1.06
N ALA A 311 -16.80 15.05 -0.93
CA ALA A 311 -18.00 15.30 -0.11
C ALA A 311 -17.66 15.56 1.37
N ARG A 312 -16.73 14.78 1.93
CA ARG A 312 -16.27 14.94 3.31
C ARG A 312 -15.49 16.24 3.51
N GLU A 313 -14.64 16.62 2.56
CA GLU A 313 -13.93 17.89 2.55
C GLU A 313 -14.89 19.08 2.44
N TRP A 314 -15.89 18.97 1.57
CA TRP A 314 -16.94 19.97 1.41
C TRP A 314 -17.69 20.22 2.72
N LEU A 315 -18.16 19.15 3.38
CA LEU A 315 -18.85 19.25 4.68
C LEU A 315 -17.97 19.90 5.75
N TYR A 316 -16.69 19.49 5.82
CA TYR A 316 -15.75 20.09 6.75
C TYR A 316 -15.59 21.60 6.50
N ASN A 317 -15.46 22.01 5.24
CA ASN A 317 -15.30 23.41 4.87
C ASN A 317 -16.55 24.25 5.13
N GLN A 318 -17.75 23.70 4.89
CA GLN A 318 -18.98 24.37 5.30
C GLN A 318 -19.04 24.56 6.81
N GLN A 319 -18.69 23.54 7.59
CA GLN A 319 -18.68 23.61 9.04
C GLN A 319 -17.63 24.60 9.56
N ALA A 320 -16.42 24.58 8.99
CA ALA A 320 -15.35 25.50 9.34
C ALA A 320 -15.79 26.95 9.11
N LEU A 321 -16.36 27.25 7.94
CA LEU A 321 -16.87 28.60 7.65
C LEU A 321 -17.96 29.03 8.63
N ARG A 322 -18.92 28.15 8.95
CA ARG A 322 -19.96 28.43 9.96
C ARG A 322 -19.36 28.66 11.35
N ARG A 323 -18.35 27.89 11.75
CA ARG A 323 -17.64 28.06 13.02
C ARG A 323 -16.92 29.40 13.08
N VAL A 324 -16.25 29.83 12.00
CA VAL A 324 -15.63 31.16 11.91
C VAL A 324 -16.67 32.25 12.18
N VAL A 325 -17.82 32.20 11.47
CA VAL A 325 -18.90 33.18 11.66
C VAL A 325 -19.42 33.18 13.10
N ALA A 326 -19.66 32.01 13.68
CA ALA A 326 -20.15 31.88 15.04
C ALA A 326 -19.14 32.40 16.09
N ILE A 327 -17.85 32.13 15.91
CA ILE A 327 -16.79 32.59 16.82
C ILE A 327 -16.67 34.11 16.75
N VAL A 328 -16.62 34.68 15.55
CA VAL A 328 -16.53 36.14 15.34
C VAL A 328 -17.75 36.85 15.95
N GLY A 329 -18.96 36.33 15.73
CA GLY A 329 -20.21 36.87 16.27
C GLY A 329 -20.44 36.62 17.76
N SER A 330 -19.62 35.80 18.42
CA SER A 330 -19.77 35.53 19.86
C SER A 330 -19.38 36.74 20.73
N GLN A 331 -19.86 36.76 21.97
CA GLN A 331 -19.52 37.80 22.97
C GLN A 331 -18.22 37.47 23.73
N TYR A 332 -17.51 36.41 23.36
CA TYR A 332 -16.28 36.01 24.05
C TYR A 332 -15.17 37.05 23.88
N ALA A 333 -14.23 37.06 24.84
CA ALA A 333 -13.03 37.87 24.74
C ALA A 333 -12.22 37.47 23.48
N THR A 334 -11.52 38.43 22.88
CA THR A 334 -10.75 38.24 21.64
C THR A 334 -9.79 37.05 21.70
N ILE A 335 -9.11 36.85 22.82
CA ILE A 335 -8.19 35.73 23.01
C ILE A 335 -8.90 34.37 23.05
N GLU A 336 -10.10 34.30 23.62
CA GLU A 336 -10.92 33.08 23.66
C GLU A 336 -11.45 32.74 22.26
N LYS A 337 -11.80 33.77 21.47
CA LYS A 337 -12.16 33.60 20.05
C LYS A 337 -11.00 33.02 19.24
N LEU A 338 -9.79 33.57 19.39
CA LEU A 338 -8.59 33.06 18.72
C LEU A 338 -8.28 31.62 19.14
N ARG A 339 -8.43 31.28 20.44
CA ARG A 339 -8.29 29.89 20.91
C ARG A 339 -9.29 28.95 20.23
N ASP A 340 -10.53 29.37 20.06
CA ASP A 340 -11.55 28.54 19.40
C ASP A 340 -11.37 28.46 17.89
N MET A 341 -10.87 29.52 17.23
CA MET A 341 -10.47 29.48 15.83
C MET A 341 -9.30 28.53 15.60
N ALA A 342 -8.33 28.47 16.51
CA ALA A 342 -7.19 27.56 16.42
C ALA A 342 -7.57 26.06 16.46
N LYS A 343 -8.82 25.72 16.86
CA LYS A 343 -9.35 24.35 16.78
C LYS A 343 -9.82 23.95 15.38
N ILE A 344 -9.78 24.88 14.42
CA ILE A 344 -10.07 24.61 13.01
C ILE A 344 -8.76 24.14 12.36
N ASP A 345 -8.78 22.95 11.77
CA ASP A 345 -7.67 22.35 11.04
C ASP A 345 -7.47 23.08 9.70
N GLU A 346 -6.57 24.07 9.69
CA GLU A 346 -6.31 24.99 8.58
C GLU A 346 -5.80 24.31 7.29
N PRO A 347 -4.87 23.33 7.33
CA PRO A 347 -4.40 22.63 6.13
C PRO A 347 -5.50 21.98 5.28
N ARG A 348 -6.67 21.71 5.87
CA ARG A 348 -7.81 21.09 5.19
C ARG A 348 -8.81 22.09 4.62
N LEU A 349 -8.56 23.39 4.81
CA LEU A 349 -9.44 24.44 4.30
C LEU A 349 -9.22 24.66 2.80
N MET A 350 -10.32 24.71 2.06
CA MET A 350 -10.31 25.15 0.67
C MET A 350 -9.91 26.62 0.59
N PRO A 351 -9.30 27.08 -0.52
CA PRO A 351 -8.69 28.41 -0.63
C PRO A 351 -9.60 29.57 -0.19
N TYR A 352 -10.89 29.53 -0.56
CA TYR A 352 -11.85 30.57 -0.14
C TYR A 352 -12.08 30.59 1.38
N VAL A 353 -12.27 29.42 1.99
CA VAL A 353 -12.51 29.32 3.44
C VAL A 353 -11.25 29.65 4.21
N ALA A 354 -10.07 29.21 3.74
CA ALA A 354 -8.78 29.55 4.29
C ALA A 354 -8.55 31.07 4.32
N LYS A 355 -8.84 31.76 3.21
CA LYS A 355 -8.75 33.22 3.14
C LYS A 355 -9.67 33.91 4.15
N ARG A 356 -10.92 33.47 4.26
CA ARG A 356 -11.87 34.03 5.24
C ARG A 356 -11.43 33.77 6.68
N PHE A 357 -10.94 32.58 6.97
CA PHE A 357 -10.38 32.23 8.26
C PHE A 357 -9.20 33.15 8.60
N GLU A 358 -8.27 33.35 7.67
CA GLU A 358 -7.08 34.19 7.87
C GLU A 358 -7.45 35.69 8.05
N GLU A 359 -8.39 36.20 7.26
CA GLU A 359 -8.91 37.57 7.40
C GLU A 359 -9.45 37.83 8.81
N GLU A 360 -10.29 36.92 9.32
CA GLU A 360 -10.89 37.07 10.65
C GLU A 360 -9.88 36.80 11.78
N TRP A 361 -8.97 35.85 11.58
CA TRP A 361 -7.87 35.61 12.52
C TRP A 361 -7.02 36.87 12.69
N ASN A 362 -6.58 37.49 11.59
CA ASN A 362 -5.70 38.65 11.64
C ASN A 362 -6.38 39.86 12.30
N LYS A 363 -7.66 40.09 12.04
CA LYS A 363 -8.41 41.16 12.72
C LYS A 363 -8.43 40.98 14.23
N LEU A 364 -8.81 39.79 14.71
CA LEU A 364 -8.84 39.47 16.14
C LEU A 364 -7.43 39.49 16.74
N PHE A 365 -6.43 39.03 15.99
CA PHE A 365 -5.04 39.01 16.44
C PHE A 365 -4.49 40.42 16.67
N GLU A 366 -4.81 41.38 15.80
CA GLU A 366 -4.35 42.77 15.97
C GLU A 366 -5.01 43.52 17.14
N GLU A 367 -6.20 43.08 17.58
CA GLU A 367 -6.86 43.63 18.77
C GLU A 367 -6.25 43.13 20.10
N CYS A 368 -5.38 42.12 20.06
CA CYS A 368 -4.72 41.57 21.24
C CYS A 368 -3.49 42.37 21.66
N SER A 369 -3.24 42.39 22.97
CA SER A 369 -1.94 42.83 23.54
C SER A 369 -0.80 41.90 23.14
N GLU A 370 0.46 42.33 23.28
CA GLU A 370 1.64 41.51 22.95
C GLU A 370 1.64 40.14 23.65
N ASP A 371 1.34 40.08 24.95
CA ASP A 371 1.27 38.81 25.70
C ASP A 371 0.16 37.89 25.16
N GLN A 372 -0.97 38.47 24.76
CA GLN A 372 -2.08 37.73 24.17
C GLN A 372 -1.78 37.27 22.74
N LYS A 373 -1.01 38.04 21.96
CA LYS A 373 -0.53 37.65 20.64
C LYS A 373 0.38 36.42 20.74
N ILE A 374 1.31 36.39 21.69
CA ILE A 374 2.16 35.22 21.97
C ILE A 374 1.29 34.00 22.30
N LEU A 375 0.30 34.18 23.17
CA LEU A 375 -0.62 33.09 23.55
C LEU A 375 -1.47 32.60 22.38
N ALA A 376 -1.95 33.50 21.51
CA ALA A 376 -2.73 33.16 20.32
C ALA A 376 -1.90 32.36 19.29
N VAL A 377 -0.66 32.77 19.03
CA VAL A 377 0.27 31.99 18.18
C VAL A 377 0.50 30.61 18.78
N ARG A 378 0.67 30.52 20.10
CA ARG A 378 0.83 29.25 20.80
C ARG A 378 -0.39 28.33 20.62
N TYR A 379 -1.61 28.86 20.68
CA TYR A 379 -2.81 28.07 20.39
C TYR A 379 -2.84 27.57 18.94
N ARG A 380 -2.48 28.41 17.97
CA ARG A 380 -2.49 28.08 16.54
C ARG A 380 -1.47 27.01 16.17
N VAL A 381 -0.27 27.07 16.73
CA VAL A 381 0.82 26.12 16.43
C VAL A 381 0.64 24.79 17.16
N PHE A 382 0.27 24.82 18.45
CA PHE A 382 0.31 23.63 19.29
C PHE A 382 -1.06 23.00 19.57
N GLY A 383 -2.16 23.64 19.16
CA GLY A 383 -3.51 23.05 19.16
C GLY A 383 -4.13 22.73 20.53
N LYS A 384 -3.37 22.76 21.64
CA LYS A 384 -3.82 22.65 23.04
C LYS A 384 -2.66 22.87 24.03
N PHE A 385 -2.95 23.51 25.16
CA PHE A 385 -2.38 23.14 26.47
C PHE A 385 -3.55 22.71 27.34
N SER A 386 -3.47 21.49 27.88
CA SER A 386 -4.21 21.11 29.07
C SER A 386 -3.74 22.02 30.20
N ASP A 387 -4.67 22.53 31.02
CA ASP A 387 -4.34 23.06 32.34
C ASP A 387 -3.64 22.00 33.21
#